data_AF-A0A2T1GBG5-F1
#
_entry.id   AF-A0A2T1GBG5-F1
#
_cell.length_a   1.000
_cell.length_b   1.000
_cell.length_c   1.000
_cell.angle_alpha   90.00
_cell.angle_beta   90.00
_cell.angle_gamma   90.00
#
_symmetry.space_group_name_H-M   'P 1'
#
loop_
_entity.id
_entity.type
_entity.pdbx_description
1 polymer ?
#
loop_
_entity_poly.entity_id
_entity_poly.type
_entity_poly.pdbx_seq_one_letter_code
_entity_poly.pdbx_strand_id
1 'polypeptide(L)'
;MGIYHHDELFAGKPVVEYTTEIGIVNPTESSYRLSVDYDSEYSIVDLLMQFLADPNVSKITSLIIGQWDAEDGSSEPVVQLLVDASPKLPNLTALFLGDITGEEYEISWIQQSDLSPLWNAYPQLEYLRIRGNEELSFGEIKLDRLKTLIVETGGLSVERVREICQGYLPQLEHLELWLGTDDYGGDTTVEDLAPILSGSLFPYLQYLGLKNSHIADRIAIAIANATILVRIKVLDLSLGNLGDIGATALLASPLINHLEKLDLHHHYLSEESIEKLEKLSIEVDLGDPQEADADDDEEYRYIAVSE
;
A
#
# COMPACT_ATOMS: atom_id res chain seq x y z
N MET A 1 4.00 2.00 -13.19
CA MET A 1 3.01 1.07 -12.59
C MET A 1 2.55 1.75 -11.31
N GLY A 2 1.26 2.05 -11.19
CA GLY A 2 0.71 2.92 -10.13
C GLY A 2 -0.77 2.55 -9.92
N ILE A 3 -1.61 3.50 -9.53
CA ILE A 3 -3.05 3.27 -9.30
C ILE A 3 -3.91 3.34 -10.58
N TYR A 4 -3.33 3.19 -11.77
CA TYR A 4 -4.05 3.41 -13.04
C TYR A 4 -4.68 2.16 -13.64
N HIS A 5 -4.43 0.99 -13.04
CA HIS A 5 -5.01 -0.28 -13.46
C HIS A 5 -5.35 -1.13 -12.23
N HIS A 6 -6.40 -1.94 -12.34
CA HIS A 6 -6.66 -3.00 -11.37
C HIS A 6 -5.64 -4.13 -11.52
N ASP A 7 -5.32 -4.77 -10.41
CA ASP A 7 -4.43 -5.93 -10.45
C ASP A 7 -5.14 -7.16 -11.01
N GLU A 8 -4.47 -7.87 -11.90
CA GLU A 8 -4.94 -9.18 -12.37
C GLU A 8 -4.81 -10.26 -11.28
N LEU A 9 -3.95 -10.04 -10.28
CA LEU A 9 -3.66 -10.94 -9.18
C LEU A 9 -3.72 -10.22 -7.84
N PHE A 10 -4.43 -10.80 -6.87
CA PHE A 10 -4.42 -10.34 -5.48
C PHE A 10 -4.23 -11.52 -4.55
N ALA A 11 -3.30 -11.40 -3.59
CA ALA A 11 -2.89 -12.47 -2.68
C ALA A 11 -2.57 -13.81 -3.39
N GLY A 12 -1.95 -13.72 -4.58
CA GLY A 12 -1.54 -14.86 -5.40
C GLY A 12 -2.68 -15.54 -6.18
N LYS A 13 -3.85 -14.91 -6.29
CA LYS A 13 -5.04 -15.46 -6.98
C LYS A 13 -5.56 -14.51 -8.04
N PRO A 14 -6.10 -15.02 -9.16
CA PRO A 14 -6.79 -14.22 -10.16
C PRO A 14 -7.90 -13.38 -9.54
N VAL A 15 -7.90 -12.09 -9.87
CA VAL A 15 -9.01 -11.18 -9.55
C VAL A 15 -10.16 -11.45 -10.50
N VAL A 16 -11.37 -11.52 -9.96
CA VAL A 16 -12.61 -11.69 -10.72
C VAL A 16 -13.67 -10.76 -10.15
N GLU A 17 -14.31 -10.01 -11.03
CA GLU A 17 -15.47 -9.18 -10.69
C GLU A 17 -16.64 -10.06 -10.28
N TYR A 18 -17.23 -9.74 -9.13
CA TYR A 18 -18.46 -10.37 -8.67
C TYR A 18 -19.66 -9.72 -9.36
N THR A 19 -20.52 -10.55 -9.94
CA THR A 19 -21.84 -10.12 -10.41
C THR A 19 -22.92 -11.03 -9.81
N THR A 20 -24.11 -10.50 -9.60
CA THR A 20 -25.22 -11.25 -8.97
C THR A 20 -25.75 -12.36 -9.87
N GLU A 21 -25.54 -12.27 -11.19
CA GLU A 21 -25.93 -13.29 -12.17
C GLU A 21 -25.03 -14.52 -12.13
N ILE A 22 -23.73 -14.33 -11.86
CA ILE A 22 -22.74 -15.41 -11.86
C ILE A 22 -22.56 -15.98 -10.45
N GLY A 23 -22.51 -15.14 -9.43
CA GLY A 23 -22.25 -15.55 -8.06
C GLY A 23 -20.81 -16.04 -7.81
N ILE A 24 -20.62 -16.81 -6.74
CA ILE A 24 -19.31 -17.34 -6.34
C ILE A 24 -19.11 -18.76 -6.90
N VAL A 25 -18.31 -18.86 -7.97
CA VAL A 25 -17.98 -20.13 -8.65
C VAL A 25 -16.74 -20.84 -8.07
N ASN A 26 -15.62 -20.13 -7.92
CA ASN A 26 -14.31 -20.69 -7.53
C ASN A 26 -13.79 -20.04 -6.21
N PRO A 27 -14.49 -20.25 -5.08
CA PRO A 27 -14.29 -19.46 -3.85
C PRO A 27 -12.85 -19.45 -3.30
N THR A 28 -12.10 -20.53 -3.49
CA THR A 28 -10.75 -20.69 -2.93
C THR A 28 -9.63 -20.37 -3.91
N GLU A 29 -9.92 -20.30 -5.20
CA GLU A 29 -8.93 -20.09 -6.28
C GLU A 29 -8.98 -18.67 -6.85
N SER A 30 -9.97 -17.87 -6.43
CA SER A 30 -10.22 -16.52 -6.92
C SER A 30 -10.21 -15.49 -5.80
N SER A 31 -9.82 -14.26 -6.15
CA SER A 31 -10.03 -13.05 -5.35
C SER A 31 -11.22 -12.29 -5.93
N TYR A 32 -12.30 -12.17 -5.16
CA TYR A 32 -13.52 -11.52 -5.65
C TYR A 32 -13.43 -10.01 -5.43
N ARG A 33 -13.59 -9.24 -6.51
CA ARG A 33 -13.74 -7.79 -6.46
C ARG A 33 -15.22 -7.41 -6.54
N LEU A 34 -15.63 -6.52 -5.65
CA LEU A 34 -16.94 -5.89 -5.64
C LEU A 34 -16.72 -4.40 -5.79
N SER A 35 -17.33 -3.80 -6.79
CA SER A 35 -17.25 -2.37 -7.09
C SER A 35 -18.59 -1.90 -7.65
N VAL A 36 -18.90 -0.62 -7.46
CA VAL A 36 -20.04 0.04 -8.10
C VAL A 36 -19.56 1.30 -8.83
N ASP A 37 -20.21 1.61 -9.94
CA ASP A 37 -20.03 2.82 -10.73
C ASP A 37 -21.31 3.67 -10.73
N TYR A 38 -21.29 4.82 -11.40
CA TYR A 38 -22.45 5.72 -11.51
C TYR A 38 -23.68 5.08 -12.16
N ASP A 39 -23.51 4.09 -13.03
CA ASP A 39 -24.59 3.42 -13.77
C ASP A 39 -25.07 2.13 -13.07
N SER A 40 -24.49 1.79 -11.92
CA SER A 40 -24.76 0.55 -11.21
C SER A 40 -26.19 0.49 -10.65
N GLU A 41 -26.84 -0.66 -10.84
CA GLU A 41 -28.20 -0.90 -10.32
C GLU A 41 -28.25 -1.04 -8.79
N TYR A 42 -27.10 -1.30 -8.16
CA TYR A 42 -26.95 -1.57 -6.74
C TYR A 42 -26.02 -0.56 -6.11
N SER A 43 -26.31 -0.18 -4.86
CA SER A 43 -25.28 0.38 -3.99
C SER A 43 -24.24 -0.69 -3.64
N ILE A 44 -23.04 -0.29 -3.22
CA ILE A 44 -22.03 -1.26 -2.75
C ILE A 44 -22.55 -2.11 -1.58
N VAL A 45 -23.37 -1.52 -0.71
CA VAL A 45 -23.96 -2.19 0.45
C VAL A 45 -24.93 -3.27 -0.03
N ASP A 46 -25.76 -2.98 -1.03
CA ASP A 46 -26.66 -3.97 -1.63
C ASP A 46 -25.88 -5.09 -2.31
N LEU A 47 -24.84 -4.75 -3.10
CA LEU A 47 -24.00 -5.74 -3.78
C LEU A 47 -23.29 -6.65 -2.77
N LEU A 48 -22.73 -6.09 -1.70
CA LEU A 48 -22.07 -6.84 -0.63
C LEU A 48 -23.09 -7.71 0.13
N MET A 49 -24.33 -7.25 0.35
CA MET A 49 -25.37 -8.09 0.93
C MET A 49 -25.74 -9.29 0.04
N GLN A 50 -25.80 -9.12 -1.28
CA GLN A 50 -26.02 -10.22 -2.23
C GLN A 50 -24.86 -11.22 -2.21
N PHE A 51 -23.63 -10.71 -2.22
CA PHE A 51 -22.42 -11.52 -2.09
C PHE A 51 -22.43 -12.35 -0.80
N LEU A 52 -22.81 -11.75 0.33
CA LEU A 52 -22.94 -12.41 1.64
C LEU A 52 -24.13 -13.37 1.75
N ALA A 53 -25.04 -13.39 0.78
CA ALA A 53 -26.13 -14.35 0.67
C ALA A 53 -25.76 -15.57 -0.18
N ASP A 54 -24.65 -15.51 -0.92
CA ASP A 54 -24.19 -16.61 -1.77
C ASP A 54 -23.84 -17.86 -0.93
N PRO A 55 -24.31 -19.06 -1.30
CA PRO A 55 -24.06 -20.29 -0.54
C PRO A 55 -22.58 -20.69 -0.42
N ASN A 56 -21.71 -20.17 -1.28
CA ASN A 56 -20.27 -20.42 -1.26
C ASN A 56 -19.46 -19.35 -0.52
N VAL A 57 -20.08 -18.27 -0.02
CA VAL A 57 -19.35 -17.15 0.59
C VAL A 57 -18.45 -17.56 1.76
N SER A 58 -18.89 -18.55 2.55
CA SER A 58 -18.10 -19.07 3.67
C SER A 58 -16.77 -19.72 3.29
N LYS A 59 -16.57 -20.06 2.01
CA LYS A 59 -15.35 -20.70 1.50
C LYS A 59 -14.35 -19.69 0.95
N ILE A 60 -14.73 -18.42 0.75
CA ILE A 60 -13.81 -17.44 0.19
C ILE A 60 -12.65 -17.19 1.15
N THR A 61 -11.53 -16.78 0.57
CA THR A 61 -10.31 -16.49 1.32
C THR A 61 -9.77 -15.09 1.03
N SER A 62 -10.30 -14.44 0.00
CA SER A 62 -9.82 -13.17 -0.50
C SER A 62 -10.99 -12.33 -1.00
N LEU A 63 -11.01 -11.06 -0.59
CA LEU A 63 -12.04 -10.09 -0.93
C LEU A 63 -11.37 -8.75 -1.26
N ILE A 64 -11.83 -8.13 -2.34
CA ILE A 64 -11.44 -6.81 -2.78
C ILE A 64 -12.71 -5.96 -2.82
N ILE A 65 -12.67 -4.81 -2.17
CA ILE A 65 -13.70 -3.78 -2.30
C ILE A 65 -13.11 -2.67 -3.15
N GLY A 66 -13.67 -2.45 -4.33
CA GLY A 66 -13.38 -1.33 -5.21
C GLY A 66 -14.16 -0.09 -4.81
N GLN A 67 -14.68 0.63 -5.78
CA GLN A 67 -15.45 1.84 -5.56
C GLN A 67 -16.75 1.53 -4.80
N TRP A 68 -16.99 2.27 -3.70
CA TRP A 68 -18.13 2.08 -2.81
C TRP A 68 -19.22 3.14 -2.99
N ASP A 69 -18.84 4.35 -3.40
CA ASP A 69 -19.76 5.44 -3.68
C ASP A 69 -19.24 6.22 -4.89
N ALA A 70 -20.16 6.70 -5.70
CA ALA A 70 -19.88 7.54 -6.85
C ALA A 70 -20.09 9.03 -6.52
N GLU A 71 -20.72 9.37 -5.38
CA GLU A 71 -21.02 10.75 -4.98
C GLU A 71 -20.49 11.06 -3.55
N ASP A 72 -19.17 10.91 -3.35
CA ASP A 72 -18.42 11.32 -2.15
C ASP A 72 -18.83 10.57 -0.85
N GLY A 73 -18.65 9.24 -0.85
CA GLY A 73 -18.98 8.37 0.28
C GLY A 73 -17.77 7.85 1.05
N SER A 74 -17.94 7.67 2.36
CA SER A 74 -16.96 7.02 3.24
C SER A 74 -17.04 5.49 3.15
N SER A 75 -15.92 4.81 3.39
CA SER A 75 -15.87 3.36 3.59
C SER A 75 -16.61 2.85 4.85
N GLU A 76 -17.04 3.72 5.78
CA GLU A 76 -17.66 3.31 7.06
C GLU A 76 -18.81 2.29 6.91
N PRO A 77 -19.79 2.46 5.98
CA PRO A 77 -20.86 1.47 5.81
C PRO A 77 -20.33 0.11 5.33
N VAL A 78 -19.29 0.09 4.49
CA VAL A 78 -18.64 -1.14 4.04
C VAL A 78 -17.92 -1.80 5.23
N VAL A 79 -17.15 -1.05 6.00
CA VAL A 79 -16.44 -1.54 7.18
C VAL A 79 -17.40 -2.16 8.18
N GLN A 80 -18.49 -1.47 8.52
CA GLN A 80 -19.49 -1.98 9.46
C GLN A 80 -20.17 -3.25 8.94
N LEU A 81 -20.51 -3.30 7.65
CA LEU A 81 -21.12 -4.50 7.06
C LEU A 81 -20.13 -5.67 7.05
N LEU A 82 -18.84 -5.44 6.79
CA LEU A 82 -17.81 -6.47 6.89
C LEU A 82 -17.66 -6.97 8.32
N VAL A 83 -17.69 -6.11 9.33
CA VAL A 83 -17.65 -6.52 10.75
C VAL A 83 -18.81 -7.45 11.08
N ASP A 84 -20.04 -7.04 10.71
CA ASP A 84 -21.25 -7.82 10.95
C ASP A 84 -21.26 -9.15 10.17
N ALA A 85 -20.59 -9.18 9.02
CA ALA A 85 -20.44 -10.34 8.17
C ALA A 85 -19.38 -11.35 8.65
N SER A 86 -18.56 -11.02 9.64
CA SER A 86 -17.46 -11.89 10.09
C SER A 86 -17.84 -13.36 10.36
N PRO A 87 -19.03 -13.71 10.92
CA PRO A 87 -19.42 -15.12 11.10
C PRO A 87 -19.66 -15.87 9.77
N LYS A 88 -19.95 -15.14 8.68
CA LYS A 88 -20.15 -15.69 7.34
C LYS A 88 -18.86 -15.81 6.55
N LEU A 89 -17.79 -15.13 6.97
CA LEU A 89 -16.51 -15.05 6.29
C LEU A 89 -15.36 -15.67 7.14
N PRO A 90 -15.52 -16.91 7.66
CA PRO A 90 -14.57 -17.47 8.63
C PRO A 90 -13.19 -17.79 8.03
N ASN A 91 -13.08 -17.84 6.70
CA ASN A 91 -11.85 -18.18 5.98
C ASN A 91 -11.20 -16.97 5.31
N LEU A 92 -11.72 -15.75 5.50
CA LEU A 92 -11.16 -14.55 4.89
C LEU A 92 -9.78 -14.25 5.48
N THR A 93 -8.73 -14.34 4.66
CA THR A 93 -7.32 -14.11 5.03
C THR A 93 -6.67 -12.98 4.25
N ALA A 94 -7.29 -12.52 3.15
CA ALA A 94 -6.80 -11.41 2.35
C ALA A 94 -7.93 -10.39 2.13
N LEU A 95 -7.64 -9.12 2.40
CA LEU A 95 -8.57 -8.01 2.21
C LEU A 95 -7.86 -6.85 1.51
N PHE A 96 -8.45 -6.36 0.43
CA PHE A 96 -8.11 -5.07 -0.16
C PHE A 96 -9.31 -4.14 -0.05
N LEU A 97 -9.17 -3.04 0.69
CA LEU A 97 -10.17 -1.98 0.77
C LEU A 97 -9.72 -0.77 -0.06
N GLY A 98 -10.51 -0.41 -1.06
CA GLY A 98 -10.31 0.78 -1.88
C GLY A 98 -9.56 0.50 -3.18
N ASP A 99 -9.81 -0.62 -3.84
CA ASP A 99 -9.27 -0.86 -5.20
C ASP A 99 -9.95 0.05 -6.23
N ILE A 100 -9.67 1.35 -6.12
CA ILE A 100 -10.20 2.46 -6.90
C ILE A 100 -9.01 3.07 -7.62
N THR A 101 -9.09 3.11 -8.95
CA THR A 101 -8.06 3.63 -9.83
C THR A 101 -8.16 5.14 -9.97
N GLY A 102 -7.06 5.78 -10.38
CA GLY A 102 -7.07 7.22 -10.64
C GLY A 102 -8.02 7.67 -11.76
N GLU A 103 -8.49 6.76 -12.62
CA GLU A 103 -9.55 7.06 -13.60
C GLU A 103 -10.95 7.04 -12.98
N GLU A 104 -11.15 6.22 -11.94
CA GLU A 104 -12.42 6.10 -11.22
C GLU A 104 -12.59 7.25 -10.21
N TYR A 105 -11.54 7.52 -9.43
CA TYR A 105 -11.54 8.55 -8.39
C TYR A 105 -10.11 8.89 -7.94
N GLU A 106 -9.86 10.17 -7.68
CA GLU A 106 -8.57 10.65 -7.21
C GLU A 106 -8.24 10.05 -5.82
N ILE A 107 -7.01 9.56 -5.64
CA ILE A 107 -6.62 8.80 -4.43
C ILE A 107 -6.69 9.65 -3.16
N SER A 108 -6.42 10.94 -3.30
CA SER A 108 -6.47 11.93 -2.24
C SER A 108 -7.90 12.13 -1.74
N TRP A 109 -8.91 11.88 -2.57
CA TRP A 109 -10.32 12.07 -2.21
C TRP A 109 -10.96 10.77 -1.67
N ILE A 110 -10.28 9.63 -1.76
CA ILE A 110 -10.81 8.36 -1.26
C ILE A 110 -11.00 8.42 0.26
N GLN A 111 -12.26 8.52 0.68
CA GLN A 111 -12.68 8.56 2.09
C GLN A 111 -12.68 7.17 2.72
N GLN A 112 -11.70 6.96 3.57
CA GLN A 112 -11.62 5.81 4.46
C GLN A 112 -12.49 6.05 5.71
N SER A 113 -12.23 5.28 6.76
CA SER A 113 -12.91 5.35 8.06
C SER A 113 -12.02 4.70 9.13
N ASP A 114 -12.54 4.55 10.36
CA ASP A 114 -11.87 3.75 11.39
C ASP A 114 -11.94 2.25 11.05
N LEU A 115 -10.78 1.68 10.74
CA LEU A 115 -10.63 0.27 10.40
C LEU A 115 -10.44 -0.62 11.63
N SER A 116 -10.27 -0.03 12.82
CA SER A 116 -10.01 -0.78 14.05
C SER A 116 -11.01 -1.91 14.38
N PRO A 117 -12.32 -1.80 14.04
CA PRO A 117 -13.26 -2.90 14.23
C PRO A 117 -12.91 -4.17 13.43
N LEU A 118 -12.23 -4.04 12.28
CA LEU A 118 -11.89 -5.17 11.40
C LEU A 118 -10.89 -6.12 12.06
N TRP A 119 -10.02 -5.64 12.96
CA TRP A 119 -8.99 -6.49 13.59
C TRP A 119 -9.61 -7.57 14.48
N ASN A 120 -10.71 -7.24 15.16
CA ASN A 120 -11.45 -8.20 15.98
C ASN A 120 -12.36 -9.10 15.13
N ALA A 121 -12.88 -8.58 14.03
CA ALA A 121 -13.73 -9.32 13.10
C ALA A 121 -12.94 -10.37 12.28
N TYR A 122 -11.70 -10.03 11.91
CA TYR A 122 -10.84 -10.84 11.04
C TYR A 122 -9.41 -11.00 11.60
N PRO A 123 -9.24 -11.60 12.79
CA PRO A 123 -7.93 -11.78 13.40
C PRO A 123 -7.02 -12.74 12.61
N GLN A 124 -7.58 -13.48 11.65
CA GLN A 124 -6.85 -14.40 10.78
C GLN A 124 -6.25 -13.78 9.52
N LEU A 125 -6.40 -12.45 9.29
CA LEU A 125 -5.83 -11.79 8.12
C LEU A 125 -4.31 -12.03 8.02
N GLU A 126 -3.88 -12.39 6.82
CA GLU A 126 -2.48 -12.58 6.42
C GLU A 126 -2.04 -11.50 5.42
N TYR A 127 -2.97 -10.95 4.62
CA TYR A 127 -2.71 -9.93 3.61
C TYR A 127 -3.73 -8.79 3.74
N LEU A 128 -3.24 -7.57 3.92
CA LEU A 128 -4.07 -6.37 4.00
C LEU A 128 -3.51 -5.30 3.07
N ARG A 129 -4.36 -4.82 2.17
CA ARG A 129 -4.07 -3.64 1.34
C ARG A 129 -5.17 -2.60 1.51
N ILE A 130 -4.78 -1.36 1.59
CA ILE A 130 -5.67 -0.23 1.82
C ILE A 130 -5.22 0.90 0.90
N ARG A 131 -6.16 1.56 0.24
CA ARG A 131 -5.90 2.72 -0.61
C ARG A 131 -6.82 3.87 -0.25
N GLY A 132 -6.27 5.06 -0.10
CA GLY A 132 -6.99 6.25 0.37
C GLY A 132 -6.60 6.64 1.79
N ASN A 133 -6.72 7.93 2.10
CA ASN A 133 -6.17 8.52 3.34
C ASN A 133 -7.21 9.28 4.17
N GLU A 134 -8.19 9.93 3.55
CA GLU A 134 -9.15 10.77 4.28
C GLU A 134 -9.88 9.96 5.35
N GLU A 135 -9.92 10.47 6.59
CA GLU A 135 -10.54 9.82 7.75
C GLU A 135 -10.02 8.40 8.09
N LEU A 136 -8.91 7.96 7.48
CA LEU A 136 -8.29 6.68 7.77
C LEU A 136 -7.84 6.63 9.23
N SER A 137 -8.19 5.56 9.94
CA SER A 137 -7.62 5.23 11.26
C SER A 137 -7.39 3.74 11.35
N PHE A 138 -6.23 3.34 11.86
CA PHE A 138 -5.97 1.93 12.17
C PHE A 138 -6.30 1.59 13.63
N GLY A 139 -6.34 2.59 14.53
CA GLY A 139 -6.48 2.36 15.97
C GLY A 139 -5.41 1.41 16.53
N GLU A 140 -5.79 0.55 17.47
CA GLU A 140 -4.89 -0.47 18.04
C GLU A 140 -4.85 -1.72 17.14
N ILE A 141 -3.83 -1.80 16.28
CA ILE A 141 -3.66 -2.93 15.37
C ILE A 141 -3.24 -4.17 16.16
N LYS A 142 -4.03 -5.25 16.06
CA LYS A 142 -3.71 -6.55 16.64
C LYS A 142 -4.00 -7.66 15.64
N LEU A 143 -3.01 -7.98 14.82
CA LEU A 143 -3.11 -8.98 13.77
C LEU A 143 -1.91 -9.94 13.85
N ASP A 144 -2.07 -11.01 14.63
CA ASP A 144 -1.01 -11.97 14.95
C ASP A 144 -0.46 -12.71 13.71
N ARG A 145 -1.24 -12.73 12.62
CA ARG A 145 -0.94 -13.51 11.40
C ARG A 145 -0.64 -12.65 10.18
N LEU A 146 -0.71 -11.32 10.30
CA LEU A 146 -0.52 -10.45 9.15
C LEU A 146 0.94 -10.54 8.68
N LYS A 147 1.10 -10.91 7.41
CA LYS A 147 2.39 -11.03 6.72
C LYS A 147 2.63 -9.86 5.78
N THR A 148 1.55 -9.37 5.15
CA THR A 148 1.63 -8.26 4.19
C THR A 148 0.71 -7.13 4.61
N LEU A 149 1.28 -5.93 4.74
CA LEU A 149 0.58 -4.67 4.91
C LEU A 149 1.01 -3.70 3.81
N ILE A 150 0.05 -3.23 3.02
CA ILE A 150 0.25 -2.24 1.96
C ILE A 150 -0.73 -1.09 2.20
N VAL A 151 -0.22 0.14 2.28
CA VAL A 151 -1.02 1.35 2.48
C VAL A 151 -0.66 2.36 1.38
N GLU A 152 -1.62 2.61 0.50
CA GLU A 152 -1.47 3.45 -0.69
C GLU A 152 -2.19 4.77 -0.47
N THR A 153 -1.45 5.89 -0.49
CA THR A 153 -2.02 7.21 -0.26
C THR A 153 -1.30 8.27 -1.08
N GLY A 154 -2.01 9.38 -1.33
CA GLY A 154 -1.41 10.63 -1.81
C GLY A 154 -0.67 11.43 -0.73
N GLY A 155 -0.84 11.08 0.55
CA GLY A 155 -0.24 11.77 1.70
C GLY A 155 -0.50 11.05 3.03
N LEU A 156 0.39 10.15 3.46
CA LEU A 156 0.19 9.36 4.70
C LEU A 156 0.59 10.17 5.93
N SER A 157 -0.36 10.41 6.83
CA SER A 157 -0.09 11.17 8.04
C SER A 157 0.81 10.43 9.03
N VAL A 158 1.52 11.19 9.85
CA VAL A 158 2.42 10.69 10.89
C VAL A 158 1.68 9.89 11.95
N GLU A 159 0.42 10.22 12.24
CA GLU A 159 -0.43 9.44 13.14
C GLU A 159 -0.63 8.02 12.61
N ARG A 160 -0.88 7.87 11.31
CA ARG A 160 -1.05 6.55 10.66
C ARG A 160 0.22 5.73 10.73
N VAL A 161 1.38 6.35 10.45
CA VAL A 161 2.69 5.69 10.60
C VAL A 161 2.94 5.24 12.05
N ARG A 162 2.58 6.08 13.02
CA ARG A 162 2.72 5.77 14.46
C ARG A 162 1.79 4.63 14.89
N GLU A 163 0.55 4.60 14.41
CA GLU A 163 -0.39 3.49 14.66
C GLU A 163 0.19 2.16 14.15
N ILE A 164 0.76 2.14 12.94
CA ILE A 164 1.45 0.96 12.39
C ILE A 164 2.64 0.55 13.25
N CYS A 165 3.47 1.52 13.69
CA CYS A 165 4.63 1.24 14.53
C CYS A 165 4.27 0.72 15.93
N GLN A 166 3.09 1.09 16.45
CA GLN A 166 2.57 0.64 17.75
C GLN A 166 1.78 -0.68 17.64
N GLY A 167 1.43 -1.08 16.43
CA GLY A 167 0.68 -2.30 16.15
C GLY A 167 1.40 -3.59 16.53
N TYR A 168 0.64 -4.59 16.97
CA TYR A 168 1.14 -5.94 17.20
C TYR A 168 1.09 -6.75 15.90
N LEU A 169 2.19 -6.73 15.16
CA LEU A 169 2.36 -7.38 13.85
C LEU A 169 3.59 -8.32 13.84
N PRO A 170 3.59 -9.38 14.68
CA PRO A 170 4.80 -10.18 14.92
C PRO A 170 5.22 -11.05 13.74
N GLN A 171 4.37 -11.25 12.74
CA GLN A 171 4.61 -12.06 11.55
C GLN A 171 4.80 -11.22 10.27
N LEU A 172 4.93 -9.90 10.39
CA LEU A 172 5.02 -9.02 9.23
C LEU A 172 6.32 -9.30 8.44
N GLU A 173 6.15 -9.63 7.17
CA GLU A 173 7.20 -9.96 6.20
C GLU A 173 7.31 -8.89 5.10
N HIS A 174 6.21 -8.21 4.77
CA HIS A 174 6.13 -7.19 3.74
C HIS A 174 5.39 -5.96 4.28
N LEU A 175 6.07 -4.82 4.24
CA LEU A 175 5.49 -3.52 4.58
C LEU A 175 5.72 -2.55 3.43
N GLU A 176 4.64 -1.98 2.90
CA GLU A 176 4.66 -0.94 1.87
C GLU A 176 3.83 0.25 2.33
N LEU A 177 4.47 1.42 2.39
CA LEU A 177 3.85 2.69 2.77
C LEU A 177 4.10 3.70 1.66
N TRP A 178 3.02 4.22 1.08
CA TRP A 178 3.08 5.36 0.16
C TRP A 178 2.92 6.63 0.99
N LEU A 179 4.02 7.35 1.17
CA LEU A 179 4.09 8.46 2.11
C LEU A 179 3.47 9.75 1.55
N GLY A 180 3.46 9.89 0.24
CA GLY A 180 2.83 11.00 -0.46
C GLY A 180 3.51 12.35 -0.26
N THR A 181 2.71 13.39 -0.41
CA THR A 181 3.08 14.81 -0.24
C THR A 181 2.24 15.49 0.84
N ASP A 182 2.74 16.60 1.36
CA ASP A 182 2.07 17.41 2.38
C ASP A 182 0.79 18.09 1.86
N ASP A 183 0.73 18.39 0.56
CA ASP A 183 -0.47 18.91 -0.12
C ASP A 183 -1.72 18.02 0.09
N TYR A 184 -1.53 16.70 0.27
CA TYR A 184 -2.61 15.72 0.46
C TYR A 184 -2.57 15.04 1.84
N GLY A 185 -1.98 15.72 2.83
CA GLY A 185 -2.02 15.30 4.24
C GLY A 185 -0.81 14.52 4.73
N GLY A 186 0.22 14.33 3.90
CA GLY A 186 1.45 13.63 4.28
C GLY A 186 2.41 14.52 5.08
N ASP A 187 2.54 14.30 6.37
CA ASP A 187 3.46 15.04 7.25
C ASP A 187 4.53 14.15 7.90
N THR A 188 4.66 12.91 7.43
CA THR A 188 5.65 11.93 7.93
C THR A 188 7.08 12.43 7.70
N THR A 189 7.88 12.46 8.77
CA THR A 189 9.31 12.78 8.71
C THR A 189 10.18 11.52 8.80
N VAL A 190 11.48 11.67 8.53
CA VAL A 190 12.46 10.58 8.70
C VAL A 190 12.52 10.11 10.16
N GLU A 191 12.35 11.02 11.10
CA GLU A 191 12.35 10.72 12.53
C GLU A 191 11.18 9.81 12.92
N ASP A 192 10.03 9.97 12.28
CA ASP A 192 8.86 9.11 12.52
C ASP A 192 9.02 7.70 11.94
N LEU A 193 9.89 7.54 10.94
CA LEU A 193 10.25 6.24 10.36
C LEU A 193 11.34 5.51 11.16
N ALA A 194 12.03 6.18 12.08
CA ALA A 194 13.14 5.60 12.85
C ALA A 194 12.80 4.27 13.55
N PRO A 195 11.59 4.06 14.13
CA PRO A 195 11.22 2.77 14.70
C PRO A 195 11.26 1.62 13.68
N ILE A 196 10.78 1.84 12.46
CA ILE A 196 10.82 0.85 11.36
C ILE A 196 12.29 0.63 10.94
N LEU A 197 13.03 1.71 10.72
CA LEU A 197 14.42 1.67 10.23
C LEU A 197 15.40 1.03 11.23
N SER A 198 15.06 1.02 12.52
CA SER A 198 15.84 0.29 13.54
C SER A 198 15.87 -1.23 13.30
N GLY A 199 14.88 -1.77 12.60
CA GLY A 199 14.74 -3.21 12.35
C GLY A 199 14.39 -4.05 13.58
N SER A 200 13.93 -3.43 14.67
CA SER A 200 13.51 -4.13 15.89
C SER A 200 12.01 -4.42 15.97
N LEU A 201 11.16 -3.64 15.27
CA LEU A 201 9.70 -3.79 15.36
C LEU A 201 9.19 -5.05 14.68
N PHE A 202 9.64 -5.31 13.46
CA PHE A 202 9.15 -6.39 12.61
C PHE A 202 10.26 -7.42 12.38
N PRO A 203 10.34 -8.47 13.22
CA PRO A 203 11.48 -9.38 13.24
C PRO A 203 11.62 -10.24 11.98
N TYR A 204 10.53 -10.40 11.21
CA TYR A 204 10.51 -11.19 9.97
C TYR A 204 10.48 -10.34 8.71
N LEU A 205 10.54 -9.01 8.80
CA LEU A 205 10.42 -8.13 7.64
C LEU A 205 11.50 -8.42 6.59
N GLN A 206 11.06 -8.73 5.38
CA GLN A 206 11.88 -9.03 4.19
C GLN A 206 11.74 -7.97 3.11
N TYR A 207 10.57 -7.32 3.00
CA TYR A 207 10.33 -6.25 2.05
C TYR A 207 9.94 -4.97 2.80
N LEU A 208 10.62 -3.87 2.49
CA LEU A 208 10.28 -2.53 2.97
C LEU A 208 10.14 -1.59 1.77
N GLY A 209 8.92 -1.13 1.53
CA GLY A 209 8.60 -0.06 0.60
C GLY A 209 8.27 1.23 1.34
N LEU A 210 9.05 2.28 1.09
CA LEU A 210 8.77 3.65 1.52
C LEU A 210 8.65 4.50 0.26
N LYS A 211 7.51 4.34 -0.40
CA LYS A 211 7.29 4.70 -1.80
C LYS A 211 6.58 6.04 -1.89
N ASN A 212 6.50 6.54 -3.12
CA ASN A 212 5.66 7.67 -3.48
C ASN A 212 5.88 8.87 -2.54
N SER A 213 7.14 9.21 -2.23
CA SER A 213 7.47 10.16 -1.18
C SER A 213 8.13 11.42 -1.73
N HIS A 214 7.66 12.58 -1.28
CA HIS A 214 8.27 13.88 -1.59
C HIS A 214 9.57 14.15 -0.79
N ILE A 215 9.95 13.25 0.12
CA ILE A 215 11.21 13.33 0.89
C ILE A 215 12.14 12.14 0.59
N ALA A 216 12.07 11.57 -0.61
CA ALA A 216 12.77 10.33 -0.98
C ALA A 216 14.30 10.41 -0.75
N ASP A 217 14.94 11.54 -1.08
CA ASP A 217 16.38 11.75 -0.82
C ASP A 217 16.72 11.67 0.69
N ARG A 218 15.88 12.26 1.55
CA ARG A 218 16.07 12.23 3.01
C ARG A 218 15.89 10.83 3.57
N ILE A 219 14.91 10.09 3.04
CA ILE A 219 14.68 8.68 3.40
C ILE A 219 15.87 7.83 2.99
N ALA A 220 16.38 7.98 1.75
CA ALA A 220 17.55 7.28 1.26
C ALA A 220 18.80 7.51 2.15
N ILE A 221 19.04 8.76 2.58
CA ILE A 221 20.11 9.11 3.52
C ILE A 221 19.96 8.37 4.86
N ALA A 222 18.75 8.32 5.39
CA ALA A 222 18.47 7.65 6.66
C ALA A 222 18.66 6.13 6.55
N ILE A 223 18.12 5.53 5.49
CA ILE A 223 18.19 4.08 5.24
C ILE A 223 19.61 3.62 5.00
N ALA A 224 20.44 4.42 4.32
CA ALA A 224 21.84 4.08 4.06
C ALA A 224 22.63 3.72 5.34
N ASN A 225 22.18 4.21 6.51
CA ASN A 225 22.78 3.94 7.82
C ASN A 225 21.90 3.06 8.72
N ALA A 226 20.74 2.60 8.24
CA ALA A 226 19.74 1.92 9.03
C ALA A 226 20.08 0.43 9.22
N THR A 227 19.77 -0.09 10.41
CA THR A 227 20.03 -1.50 10.75
C THR A 227 19.06 -2.44 10.04
N ILE A 228 17.91 -1.95 9.58
CA ILE A 228 16.95 -2.75 8.81
C ILE A 228 17.58 -3.39 7.55
N LEU A 229 18.56 -2.74 6.91
CA LEU A 229 19.29 -3.26 5.74
C LEU A 229 20.03 -4.58 5.99
N VAL A 230 20.30 -4.93 7.25
CA VAL A 230 20.90 -6.22 7.60
C VAL A 230 19.91 -7.38 7.41
N ARG A 231 18.60 -7.09 7.41
CA ARG A 231 17.52 -8.09 7.44
C ARG A 231 16.72 -8.14 6.15
N ILE A 232 16.31 -6.98 5.63
CA ILE A 232 15.44 -6.94 4.45
C ILE A 232 16.19 -7.43 3.22
N LYS A 233 15.44 -8.02 2.30
CA LYS A 233 15.89 -8.48 0.99
C LYS A 233 15.54 -7.47 -0.10
N VAL A 234 14.44 -6.75 0.07
CA VAL A 234 13.98 -5.77 -0.90
C VAL A 234 13.80 -4.42 -0.21
N LEU A 235 14.47 -3.41 -0.75
CA LEU A 235 14.21 -2.02 -0.45
C LEU A 235 13.55 -1.39 -1.68
N ASP A 236 12.37 -0.80 -1.49
CA ASP A 236 11.63 -0.10 -2.53
C ASP A 236 11.45 1.37 -2.12
N LEU A 237 12.06 2.27 -2.88
CA LEU A 237 11.95 3.74 -2.75
C LEU A 237 11.37 4.36 -4.01
N SER A 238 10.62 3.55 -4.79
CA SER A 238 10.08 3.94 -6.08
C SER A 238 8.94 4.95 -5.94
N LEU A 239 8.52 5.52 -7.07
CA LEU A 239 7.40 6.48 -7.17
C LEU A 239 7.65 7.82 -6.48
N GLY A 240 8.80 8.02 -5.83
CA GLY A 240 9.15 9.26 -5.13
C GLY A 240 9.97 10.22 -5.98
N ASN A 241 10.42 11.30 -5.35
CA ASN A 241 11.26 12.32 -5.99
C ASN A 241 12.77 12.10 -5.83
N LEU A 242 13.21 10.84 -5.76
CA LEU A 242 14.60 10.46 -5.48
C LEU A 242 15.55 11.01 -6.54
N GLY A 243 16.62 11.67 -6.11
CA GLY A 243 17.67 12.19 -6.98
C GLY A 243 19.08 11.74 -6.58
N ASP A 244 20.06 12.41 -7.17
CA ASP A 244 21.48 12.06 -7.02
C ASP A 244 21.99 12.13 -5.58
N ILE A 245 21.37 12.97 -4.73
CA ILE A 245 21.70 13.07 -3.31
C ILE A 245 21.36 11.74 -2.61
N GLY A 246 20.13 11.24 -2.80
CA GLY A 246 19.69 9.96 -2.26
C GLY A 246 20.47 8.79 -2.83
N ALA A 247 20.70 8.74 -4.15
CA ALA A 247 21.50 7.70 -4.78
C ALA A 247 22.93 7.64 -4.24
N THR A 248 23.58 8.81 -4.07
CA THR A 248 24.92 8.90 -3.48
C THR A 248 24.95 8.32 -2.06
N ALA A 249 23.92 8.60 -1.26
CA ALA A 249 23.83 8.06 0.09
C ALA A 249 23.67 6.53 0.09
N LEU A 250 22.78 5.99 -0.76
CA LEU A 250 22.59 4.54 -0.90
C LEU A 250 23.88 3.84 -1.34
N LEU A 251 24.57 4.38 -2.35
CA LEU A 251 25.84 3.86 -2.86
C LEU A 251 26.98 3.91 -1.81
N ALA A 252 26.90 4.84 -0.85
CA ALA A 252 27.85 4.93 0.25
C ALA A 252 27.58 3.91 1.38
N SER A 253 26.40 3.28 1.40
CA SER A 253 26.07 2.28 2.41
C SER A 253 26.83 0.98 2.17
N PRO A 254 27.57 0.46 3.17
CA PRO A 254 28.23 -0.84 3.03
C PRO A 254 27.23 -2.01 2.99
N LEU A 255 25.98 -1.78 3.39
CA LEU A 255 24.94 -2.81 3.47
C LEU A 255 24.07 -2.89 2.21
N ILE A 256 24.20 -1.95 1.26
CA ILE A 256 23.31 -1.92 0.08
C ILE A 256 23.41 -3.22 -0.73
N ASN A 257 24.62 -3.79 -0.85
CA ASN A 257 24.86 -5.05 -1.56
C ASN A 257 24.40 -6.31 -0.79
N HIS A 258 23.79 -6.16 0.40
CA HIS A 258 23.17 -7.27 1.11
C HIS A 258 21.73 -7.52 0.65
N LEU A 259 21.12 -6.55 -0.04
CA LEU A 259 19.79 -6.70 -0.62
C LEU A 259 19.81 -7.75 -1.74
N GLU A 260 18.64 -8.33 -2.01
CA GLU A 260 18.37 -9.09 -3.23
C GLU A 260 17.91 -8.12 -4.35
N LYS A 261 17.06 -7.14 -4.01
CA LYS A 261 16.55 -6.11 -4.93
C LYS A 261 16.56 -4.71 -4.31
N LEU A 262 16.97 -3.71 -5.10
CA LEU A 262 16.75 -2.30 -4.86
C LEU A 262 15.83 -1.75 -5.95
N ASP A 263 14.64 -1.31 -5.58
CA ASP A 263 13.64 -0.77 -6.50
C ASP A 263 13.58 0.76 -6.40
N LEU A 264 13.95 1.44 -7.48
CA LEU A 264 13.97 2.90 -7.59
C LEU A 264 13.20 3.36 -8.85
N HIS A 265 12.28 2.55 -9.39
CA HIS A 265 11.55 3.00 -10.58
C HIS A 265 10.78 4.29 -10.31
N HIS A 266 10.60 5.13 -11.33
CA HIS A 266 10.10 6.50 -11.16
C HIS A 266 11.00 7.32 -10.23
N HIS A 267 12.03 7.92 -10.83
CA HIS A 267 13.08 8.67 -10.14
C HIS A 267 13.62 9.84 -10.98
N TYR A 268 14.42 10.71 -10.37
CA TYR A 268 15.07 11.86 -11.00
C TYR A 268 16.61 11.73 -10.96
N LEU A 269 17.12 10.51 -11.14
CA LEU A 269 18.55 10.23 -11.14
C LEU A 269 19.21 10.68 -12.44
N SER A 270 20.41 11.23 -12.35
CA SER A 270 21.24 11.47 -13.52
C SER A 270 21.76 10.16 -14.13
N GLU A 271 22.15 10.21 -15.40
CA GLU A 271 22.80 9.08 -16.09
C GLU A 271 24.04 8.58 -15.30
N GLU A 272 24.80 9.48 -14.67
CA GLU A 272 25.96 9.10 -13.85
C GLU A 272 25.57 8.26 -12.62
N SER A 273 24.48 8.63 -11.94
CA SER A 273 23.96 7.87 -10.79
C SER A 273 23.41 6.52 -11.22
N ILE A 274 22.66 6.48 -12.33
CA ILE A 274 22.16 5.24 -12.94
C ILE A 274 23.31 4.28 -13.22
N GLU A 275 24.35 4.73 -13.95
CA GLU A 275 25.52 3.90 -14.27
C GLU A 275 26.26 3.36 -13.03
N LYS A 276 26.20 4.07 -11.89
CA LYS A 276 26.81 3.60 -10.63
C LYS A 276 25.93 2.56 -9.94
N LEU A 277 24.62 2.75 -9.95
CA LEU A 277 23.66 1.83 -9.34
C LEU A 277 23.59 0.51 -10.11
N GLU A 278 23.64 0.55 -11.45
CA GLU A 278 23.69 -0.66 -12.29
C GLU A 278 24.93 -1.53 -12.05
N LYS A 279 25.98 -0.98 -11.44
CA LYS A 279 27.22 -1.72 -11.09
C LYS A 279 27.14 -2.45 -9.75
N LEU A 280 26.05 -2.28 -8.99
CA LEU A 280 25.81 -3.05 -7.77
C LEU A 280 25.67 -4.55 -8.08
N SER A 281 25.96 -5.41 -7.12
CA SER A 281 25.88 -6.87 -7.30
C SER A 281 24.49 -7.46 -7.06
N ILE A 282 23.47 -6.61 -7.00
CA ILE A 282 22.08 -6.93 -6.65
C ILE A 282 21.18 -6.61 -7.85
N GLU A 283 19.92 -7.05 -7.82
CA GLU A 283 18.94 -6.56 -8.79
C GLU A 283 18.62 -5.09 -8.50
N VAL A 284 18.71 -4.23 -9.51
CA VAL A 284 18.33 -2.82 -9.40
C VAL A 284 17.29 -2.50 -10.45
N ASP A 285 16.14 -1.98 -10.03
CA ASP A 285 15.11 -1.48 -10.92
C ASP A 285 15.22 0.05 -11.02
N LEU A 286 15.55 0.53 -12.21
CA LEU A 286 15.73 1.95 -12.57
C LEU A 286 14.75 2.34 -13.70
N GLY A 287 13.61 1.67 -13.77
CA GLY A 287 12.59 1.96 -14.78
C GLY A 287 11.99 3.36 -14.62
N ASP A 288 11.40 3.88 -15.70
CA ASP A 288 10.63 5.14 -15.68
C ASP A 288 11.42 6.38 -15.17
N PRO A 289 12.56 6.75 -15.78
CA PRO A 289 13.28 7.98 -15.41
C PRO A 289 12.43 9.23 -15.71
N GLN A 290 12.44 10.20 -14.79
CA GLN A 290 11.74 11.47 -14.89
C GLN A 290 12.70 12.64 -15.07
N GLU A 291 12.21 13.73 -15.68
CA GLU A 291 12.92 15.01 -15.78
C GLU A 291 12.29 16.02 -14.81
N ALA A 292 13.12 16.77 -14.10
CA ALA A 292 12.64 17.82 -13.19
C ALA A 292 12.05 18.98 -14.00
N ASP A 293 10.95 19.54 -13.51
CA ASP A 293 10.41 20.79 -14.05
C ASP A 293 11.25 21.96 -13.54
N ALA A 294 11.43 22.98 -14.37
CA ALA A 294 12.14 24.20 -14.01
C ALA A 294 11.23 25.41 -14.17
N ASP A 295 10.97 26.13 -13.07
CA ASP A 295 10.27 27.42 -13.07
C ASP A 295 11.09 28.44 -12.26
N ASP A 296 11.30 29.64 -12.83
CA ASP A 296 12.03 30.76 -12.21
C ASP A 296 13.34 30.38 -11.45
N ASP A 297 14.19 29.54 -12.07
CA ASP A 297 15.48 29.03 -11.52
C ASP A 297 15.37 28.02 -10.35
N GLU A 298 14.16 27.50 -10.07
CA GLU A 298 13.93 26.41 -9.10
C GLU A 298 13.54 25.10 -9.82
N GLU A 299 14.18 24.00 -9.43
CA GLU A 299 13.87 22.65 -9.94
C GLU A 299 12.83 21.96 -9.04
N TYR A 300 11.74 21.51 -9.65
CA TYR A 300 10.63 20.81 -9.01
C TYR A 300 10.60 19.34 -9.46
N ARG A 301 10.42 18.44 -8.51
CA ARG A 301 10.30 16.99 -8.75
C ARG A 301 8.99 16.52 -8.13
N TYR A 302 8.22 15.79 -8.91
CA TYR A 302 6.92 15.28 -8.51
C TYR A 302 7.04 13.82 -8.06
N ILE A 303 6.06 13.40 -7.26
CA ILE A 303 5.84 11.98 -6.97
C ILE A 303 4.89 11.40 -8.02
N ALA A 304 4.91 10.09 -8.21
CA ALA A 304 4.13 9.45 -9.27
C ALA A 304 2.62 9.55 -9.04
N VAL A 305 2.19 9.56 -7.77
CA VAL A 305 0.79 9.58 -7.37
C VAL A 305 0.60 10.60 -6.26
N SER A 306 -0.10 11.70 -6.53
CA SER A 306 -0.33 12.75 -5.53
C SER A 306 -1.82 12.93 -5.27
N GLU A 307 -2.56 13.41 -6.28
CA GLU A 307 -4.01 13.60 -6.23
C GLU A 307 -4.75 12.31 -6.55
#